data_AF-A0A198F5W1-F1
#
_entry.id   AF-A0A198F5W1-F1
#
_cell.length_a   1.000
_cell.length_b   1.000
_cell.length_c   1.000
_cell.angle_alpha   90.00
_cell.angle_beta   90.00
_cell.angle_gamma   90.00
#
_symmetry.space_group_name_H-M   'P 1'
#
loop_
_entity.id
_entity.type
_entity.pdbx_description
1 polymer ?
#
loop_
_entity_poly.entity_id
_entity_poly.type
_entity_poly.pdbx_seq_one_letter_code
_entity_poly.pdbx_strand_id
1 'polypeptide(L)'
;MSIAQRLQDKGERIGWEKGERVGWEKGHLSGIEKGIIQGIEKGIVQGIEQERLRAYHRQLEMARHLLKNDINIELVIESTGLSREELSSL
;
A
#
# COMPACT_ATOMS: atom_id res chain seq x y z
N MET A 1 -51.99 28.92 -8.92
CA MET A 1 -51.43 27.64 -8.41
C MET A 1 -52.36 27.04 -7.39
N SER A 2 -52.67 25.75 -7.50
CA SER A 2 -53.48 25.03 -6.50
C SER A 2 -52.65 24.64 -5.26
N ILE A 3 -53.31 24.36 -4.15
CA ILE A 3 -52.66 23.86 -2.92
C ILE A 3 -51.96 22.52 -3.20
N ALA A 4 -52.56 21.67 -4.03
CA ALA A 4 -51.97 20.39 -4.43
C ALA A 4 -50.63 20.57 -5.16
N GLN A 5 -50.54 21.52 -6.09
CA GLN A 5 -49.30 21.82 -6.81
C GLN A 5 -48.17 22.22 -5.85
N ARG A 6 -48.47 23.10 -4.89
CA ARG A 6 -47.47 23.57 -3.90
C ARG A 6 -46.97 22.45 -3.00
N LEU A 7 -47.83 21.51 -2.64
CA LEU A 7 -47.46 20.35 -1.82
C LEU A 7 -46.58 19.38 -2.61
N GLN A 8 -46.88 19.15 -3.89
CA GLN A 8 -46.06 18.35 -4.78
C GLN A 8 -44.67 18.98 -4.97
N ASP A 9 -44.60 20.26 -5.33
CA ASP A 9 -43.33 20.98 -5.53
C ASP A 9 -42.46 20.97 -4.26
N LYS A 10 -43.09 21.04 -3.08
CA LYS A 10 -42.40 20.94 -1.78
C LYS A 10 -41.90 19.52 -1.53
N GLY A 11 -42.69 18.51 -1.84
CA GLY A 11 -42.31 17.10 -1.71
C GLY A 11 -41.12 16.74 -2.60
N GLU A 12 -41.16 17.14 -3.86
CA GLU A 12 -40.08 16.93 -4.83
C GLU A 12 -38.79 17.61 -4.38
N ARG A 13 -38.85 18.87 -3.94
CA ARG A 13 -37.69 19.60 -3.42
C ARG A 13 -37.08 18.91 -2.20
N ILE A 14 -37.90 18.53 -1.22
CA ILE A 14 -37.42 17.82 -0.02
C ILE A 14 -36.81 16.46 -0.41
N GLY A 15 -37.43 15.75 -1.35
CA GLY A 15 -36.93 14.48 -1.87
C GLY A 15 -35.56 14.64 -2.51
N TRP A 16 -35.40 15.65 -3.36
CA TRP A 16 -34.14 15.96 -4.03
C TRP A 16 -33.05 16.37 -3.04
N GLU A 17 -33.32 17.32 -2.15
CA GLU A 17 -32.37 17.78 -1.13
C GLU A 17 -31.92 16.64 -0.21
N LYS A 18 -32.83 15.73 0.16
CA LYS A 18 -32.49 14.54 0.96
C LYS A 18 -31.67 13.54 0.14
N GLY A 19 -32.08 13.27 -1.10
CA GLY A 19 -31.40 12.35 -1.99
C GLY A 19 -29.96 12.78 -2.27
N GLU A 20 -29.77 14.06 -2.60
CA GLU A 20 -28.46 14.65 -2.84
C GLU A 20 -27.58 14.58 -1.60
N ARG A 21 -28.10 14.97 -0.43
CA ARG A 21 -27.34 14.92 0.83
C ARG A 21 -26.89 13.52 1.18
N VAL A 22 -27.82 12.55 1.16
CA VAL A 22 -27.53 11.16 1.50
C VAL A 22 -26.60 10.53 0.47
N GLY A 23 -26.81 10.82 -0.82
CA GLY A 23 -25.95 10.34 -1.90
C GLY A 23 -24.52 10.87 -1.77
N TRP A 24 -24.37 12.17 -1.52
CA TRP A 24 -23.08 12.81 -1.31
C TRP A 24 -22.37 12.25 -0.09
N GLU A 25 -23.04 12.18 1.06
CA GLU A 25 -22.44 11.69 2.31
C GLU A 25 -21.96 10.24 2.17
N LYS A 26 -22.81 9.35 1.63
CA LYS A 26 -22.44 7.95 1.40
C LYS A 26 -21.30 7.81 0.38
N GLY A 27 -21.39 8.54 -0.74
CA GLY A 27 -20.38 8.50 -1.78
C GLY A 27 -19.02 9.01 -1.29
N HIS A 28 -19.02 10.12 -0.54
CA HIS A 28 -17.83 10.72 0.02
C HIS A 28 -17.17 9.82 1.05
N LEU A 29 -17.93 9.30 2.02
CA LEU A 29 -17.41 8.38 3.04
C LEU A 29 -16.86 7.10 2.40
N SER A 30 -17.59 6.50 1.46
CA SER A 30 -17.13 5.29 0.76
C SER A 30 -15.87 5.55 -0.06
N GLY A 31 -15.77 6.72 -0.70
CA GLY A 31 -14.58 7.12 -1.46
C GLY A 31 -13.35 7.28 -0.57
N ILE A 32 -13.50 7.96 0.57
CA ILE A 32 -12.41 8.14 1.55
C ILE A 32 -11.95 6.79 2.10
N GLU A 33 -12.89 5.95 2.56
CA GLU A 33 -12.58 4.64 3.13
C GLU A 33 -11.80 3.77 2.15
N LYS A 34 -12.29 3.64 0.91
CA LYS A 34 -11.59 2.89 -0.14
C LYS A 34 -10.23 3.47 -0.47
N GLY A 35 -10.12 4.79 -0.55
CA GLY A 35 -8.85 5.48 -0.83
C GLY A 35 -7.80 5.22 0.25
N ILE A 36 -8.20 5.27 1.52
CA ILE A 36 -7.31 5.00 2.66
C ILE A 36 -6.85 3.55 2.64
N ILE A 37 -7.77 2.59 2.50
CA ILE A 37 -7.43 1.16 2.47
C ILE A 37 -6.44 0.86 1.34
N GLN A 38 -6.74 1.30 0.12
CA GLN A 38 -5.88 1.08 -1.04
C GLN A 38 -4.52 1.76 -0.88
N GLY A 39 -4.47 2.96 -0.30
CA GLY A 39 -3.23 3.69 -0.05
C GLY A 39 -2.33 2.98 0.95
N ILE A 40 -2.91 2.53 2.07
CA ILE A 40 -2.18 1.79 3.12
C ILE A 40 -1.65 0.46 2.58
N GLU A 41 -2.50 -0.32 1.91
CA GLU A 41 -2.11 -1.63 1.37
C GLU A 41 -0.96 -1.50 0.37
N LYS A 42 -1.07 -0.58 -0.60
CA LYS A 42 0.00 -0.31 -1.57
C LYS A 42 1.27 0.17 -0.88
N GLY A 43 1.16 1.07 0.09
CA GLY A 43 2.30 1.60 0.83
C GLY A 43 3.06 0.52 1.60
N ILE A 44 2.33 -0.37 2.29
CA ILE A 44 2.92 -1.49 3.04
C ILE A 44 3.65 -2.46 2.09
N VAL A 45 2.99 -2.88 1.01
CA VAL A 45 3.60 -3.80 0.03
C VAL A 45 4.86 -3.21 -0.59
N GLN A 46 4.81 -1.94 -1.00
CA GLN A 46 5.98 -1.26 -1.56
C GLN A 46 7.11 -1.11 -0.54
N GLY A 47 6.79 -0.78 0.71
CA GLY A 47 7.77 -0.65 1.78
C GLY A 47 8.47 -1.97 2.09
N ILE A 48 7.71 -3.08 2.19
CA ILE A 48 8.27 -4.42 2.43
C ILE A 48 9.21 -4.82 1.29
N GLU A 49 8.81 -4.64 0.03
CA GLU A 49 9.64 -5.02 -1.11
C GLU A 49 10.92 -4.17 -1.19
N GLN A 50 10.82 -2.86 -0.94
CA GLN A 50 12.00 -1.99 -0.88
C GLN A 50 12.97 -2.40 0.22
N GLU A 51 12.48 -2.72 1.42
CA GLU A 51 13.35 -3.19 2.50
C GLU A 51 13.93 -4.58 2.23
N ARG A 52 13.18 -5.48 1.58
CA ARG A 52 13.71 -6.78 1.14
C ARG A 52 14.89 -6.61 0.19
N LEU A 53 14.76 -5.73 -0.81
CA LEU A 53 15.84 -5.41 -1.75
C LEU A 53 17.04 -4.76 -1.06
N ARG A 54 16.81 -3.82 -0.14
CA ARG A 54 17.89 -3.19 0.64
C ARG A 54 18.59 -4.18 1.56
N ALA A 55 17.84 -5.05 2.22
CA ALA A 55 18.39 -6.10 3.07
C ALA A 55 19.27 -7.05 2.26
N TYR A 56 18.78 -7.48 1.10
CA TYR A 56 19.56 -8.32 0.18
C TYR A 56 20.84 -7.62 -0.28
N HIS A 57 20.78 -6.34 -0.63
CA HIS A 57 21.98 -5.58 -0.98
C HIS A 57 22.99 -5.50 0.17
N ARG A 58 22.51 -5.29 1.41
CA ARG A 58 23.38 -5.32 2.61
C ARG A 58 24.04 -6.69 2.82
N GLN A 59 23.31 -7.78 2.56
CA GLN A 59 23.87 -9.14 2.63
C GLN A 59 24.99 -9.33 1.59
N LEU A 60 24.80 -8.87 0.36
CA LEU A 60 25.83 -8.94 -0.70
C LEU A 60 27.07 -8.11 -0.34
N GLU A 61 26.90 -6.88 0.14
CA GLU A 61 28.02 -6.04 0.56
C GLU A 61 28.81 -6.69 1.71
N MET A 62 28.10 -7.22 2.72
CA MET A 62 28.74 -7.95 3.82
C MET A 62 29.51 -9.18 3.30
N ALA A 63 28.93 -9.96 2.40
CA ALA A 63 29.61 -11.09 1.78
C ALA A 63 30.89 -10.68 1.04
N ARG A 64 30.83 -9.61 0.24
CA ARG A 64 32.00 -9.04 -0.46
C ARG A 64 33.11 -8.66 0.51
N HIS A 65 32.74 -7.99 1.61
CA HIS A 65 33.69 -7.61 2.64
C HIS A 65 34.33 -8.82 3.34
N LEU A 66 33.55 -9.86 3.66
CA LEU A 66 34.07 -11.06 4.32
C LEU A 66 35.01 -11.84 3.39
N LEU A 67 34.61 -12.06 2.13
CA LEU A 67 35.43 -12.75 1.13
C LEU A 67 36.73 -12.01 0.85
N LYS A 68 36.69 -10.67 0.80
CA LYS A 68 37.89 -9.83 0.62
C LYS A 68 38.88 -9.95 1.79
N ASN A 69 38.42 -10.33 2.98
CA ASN A 69 39.24 -10.56 4.16
C ASN A 69 39.59 -12.05 4.36
N ASP A 70 39.54 -12.85 3.29
CA ASP A 70 39.88 -14.28 3.28
C ASP A 70 39.04 -15.15 4.24
N ILE A 71 37.83 -14.70 4.59
CA ILE A 71 36.89 -15.50 5.39
C ILE A 71 36.37 -16.66 4.55
N ASN A 72 36.32 -17.85 5.15
CA ASN A 72 35.84 -19.07 4.49
C ASN A 72 34.38 -18.94 4.02
N ILE A 73 34.11 -19.39 2.79
CA ILE A 73 32.80 -19.33 2.15
C ILE A 73 31.66 -19.97 2.96
N GLU A 74 31.90 -21.07 3.69
CA GLU A 74 30.87 -21.68 4.55
C GLU A 74 30.42 -20.71 5.65
N LEU A 75 31.37 -20.01 6.27
CA LEU A 75 31.07 -19.03 7.32
C LEU A 75 30.39 -17.78 6.74
N VAL A 76 30.71 -17.41 5.49
CA VAL A 76 30.02 -16.33 4.77
C VAL A 76 28.56 -16.69 4.49
N ILE A 77 28.29 -17.91 4.04
CA ILE A 77 26.93 -18.44 3.84
C ILE A 77 26.15 -18.36 5.15
N GLU A 78 26.72 -18.88 6.25
CA GLU A 78 26.08 -18.84 7.57
C GLU A 78 25.82 -17.42 8.07
N SER A 79 26.76 -16.50 7.86
CA SER A 79 26.68 -15.12 8.36
C SER A 79 25.74 -14.22 7.54
N THR A 80 25.64 -14.45 6.24
CA THR A 80 24.88 -13.58 5.31
C THR A 80 23.54 -14.16 4.92
N GLY A 81 23.38 -15.48 5.01
CA GLY A 81 22.20 -16.21 4.54
C GLY A 81 22.14 -16.36 3.01
N LEU A 82 23.19 -15.98 2.28
CA LEU A 82 23.28 -16.15 0.84
C LEU A 82 23.65 -17.59 0.48
N SER A 83 23.08 -18.08 -0.61
CA SER A 83 23.42 -19.37 -1.21
C SER A 83 24.81 -19.37 -1.82
N ARG A 84 25.37 -20.57 -2.01
CA ARG A 84 26.65 -20.73 -2.69
C ARG A 84 26.62 -20.20 -4.12
N GLU A 85 25.50 -20.37 -4.80
CA GLU A 85 25.27 -19.89 -6.17
C GLU A 85 25.31 -18.36 -6.22
N GLU A 86 24.64 -17.69 -5.28
CA GLU A 86 24.68 -16.22 -5.17
C GLU A 86 26.10 -15.72 -4.91
N LEU A 87 26.82 -16.37 -3.98
CA LEU A 87 28.22 -16.01 -3.69
C LEU A 87 29.17 -16.28 -4.85
N SER A 88 28.92 -17.31 -5.66
CA SER A 88 29.74 -17.61 -6.84
C SER A 88 29.62 -16.55 -7.94
N SER A 89 28.55 -15.75 -7.89
CA SER A 89 28.28 -14.66 -8.84
C SER A 89 28.79 -13.29 -8.39
N LEU A 90 29.34 -13.19 -7.16
CA LEU A 90 29.88 -11.95 -6.59
C LEU A 90 31.24 -11.58 -7.17
#